data_AF-A0A433A5Z5-F1
#
_entry.id   AF-A0A433A5Z5-F1
#
_cell.length_a   1.000
_cell.length_b   1.000
_cell.length_c   1.000
_cell.angle_alpha   90.00
_cell.angle_beta   90.00
_cell.angle_gamma   90.00
#
_symmetry.space_group_name_H-M   'P 1'
#
loop_
_entity.id
_entity.type
_entity.pdbx_description
1 polymer ?
#
loop_
_entity_poly.entity_id
_entity_poly.type
_entity_poly.pdbx_seq_one_letter_code
_entity_poly.pdbx_strand_id
1 'polypeptide(L)'
;MQTRQLLIFIALSLIAVVAVMAAVSAFRRTEPPVQVQAPAASVDTDKSTGKTTIDAPYAHIEKDNSGTKIEAPGVKIEVPKSPNP
;
A
#
# COMPACT_ATOMS: atom_id res chain seq x y z
N MET A 1 12.54 33.85 -33.07
CA MET A 1 12.21 32.40 -33.19
C MET A 1 12.38 31.64 -31.87
N GLN A 2 13.24 32.10 -30.95
CA GLN A 2 13.61 31.38 -29.73
C GLN A 2 12.49 31.22 -28.67
N THR A 3 11.68 32.26 -28.43
CA THR A 3 10.61 32.25 -27.41
C THR A 3 9.47 31.27 -27.74
N ARG A 4 9.16 31.11 -29.03
CA ARG A 4 8.08 30.23 -29.49
C ARG A 4 8.50 28.75 -29.39
N GLN A 5 9.77 28.44 -29.67
CA GLN A 5 10.33 27.11 -29.44
C GLN A 5 10.42 26.79 -27.94
N LEU A 6 10.83 27.76 -27.11
CA LEU A 6 10.86 27.59 -25.65
C LEU A 6 9.48 27.21 -25.08
N LEU A 7 8.42 27.91 -25.50
CA LEU A 7 7.06 27.61 -25.05
C LEU A 7 6.59 26.22 -25.48
N ILE A 8 6.98 25.76 -26.68
CA ILE A 8 6.68 24.41 -27.17
C ILE A 8 7.39 23.35 -26.31
N PHE A 9 8.67 23.55 -25.97
CA PHE A 9 9.39 22.63 -25.09
C PHE A 9 8.82 22.58 -23.68
N ILE A 10 8.39 23.72 -23.13
CA ILE A 10 7.73 23.78 -21.83
C ILE A 10 6.40 23.00 -21.87
N ALA A 11 5.58 23.21 -22.89
CA ALA A 11 4.32 22.49 -23.05
C ALA A 11 4.53 20.97 -23.20
N LEU A 12 5.51 20.55 -24.01
CA LEU A 12 5.87 19.14 -24.17
C LEU A 12 6.39 18.52 -22.87
N SER A 13 7.21 19.24 -22.12
CA SER A 13 7.72 18.79 -20.81
C SER A 13 6.58 18.56 -19.82
N LEU A 14 5.62 19.48 -19.74
CA LEU A 14 4.45 19.32 -18.87
C LEU A 14 3.60 18.11 -19.25
N ILE A 15 3.37 17.89 -20.55
CA ILE A 15 2.62 16.72 -21.03
C ILE A 15 3.36 15.42 -20.66
N ALA A 16 4.68 15.38 -20.82
CA ALA A 16 5.49 14.23 -20.47
C ALA A 16 5.42 13.91 -18.98
N VAL A 17 5.48 14.92 -18.10
CA VAL A 17 5.35 14.73 -16.65
C VAL A 17 3.98 14.14 -16.29
N VAL A 18 2.89 14.66 -16.88
CA VAL A 18 1.54 14.14 -16.64
C VAL A 18 1.41 12.68 -17.10
N ALA A 19 1.98 12.35 -18.27
CA ALA A 19 1.98 10.99 -18.80
C ALA A 19 2.72 10.00 -17.88
N VAL A 20 3.89 10.39 -17.35
CA VAL A 20 4.65 9.57 -16.40
C VAL A 20 3.86 9.37 -15.11
N MET A 21 3.26 10.43 -14.56
CA MET A 21 2.43 10.31 -13.35
C MET A 21 1.23 9.39 -13.55
N ALA A 22 0.55 9.49 -14.71
CA ALA A 22 -0.55 8.59 -15.06
C ALA A 22 -0.08 7.13 -15.13
N ALA A 23 1.03 6.86 -15.82
CA ALA A 23 1.61 5.52 -15.93
C ALA A 23 1.99 4.93 -14.56
N VAL A 24 2.65 5.71 -13.70
CA VAL A 24 3.04 5.26 -12.34
C VAL A 24 1.82 4.96 -11.48
N SER A 25 0.77 5.79 -11.56
CA SER A 25 -0.46 5.56 -10.80
C SER A 25 -1.21 4.29 -11.24
N ALA A 26 -1.20 4.00 -12.55
CA ALA A 26 -1.74 2.76 -13.10
C ALA A 26 -0.92 1.53 -12.67
N PHE A 27 0.41 1.65 -12.63
CA PHE A 27 1.30 0.57 -12.20
C PHE A 27 1.13 0.23 -10.72
N ARG A 28 0.96 1.22 -9.84
CA ARG A 28 0.72 0.97 -8.40
C ARG A 28 -0.61 0.26 -8.12
N ARG A 29 -1.60 0.39 -9.01
CA ARG A 29 -2.88 -0.32 -8.87
C ARG A 29 -2.83 -1.80 -9.25
N THR A 30 -1.78 -2.25 -9.96
CA THR A 30 -1.73 -3.59 -10.56
C THR A 30 -0.90 -4.59 -9.76
N GLU A 31 -0.31 -4.20 -8.64
CA GLU A 31 0.32 -5.18 -7.78
C GLU A 31 -0.76 -6.09 -7.16
N PRO A 32 -0.70 -7.43 -7.37
CA PRO A 32 -1.71 -8.34 -6.83
C PRO A 32 -1.69 -8.32 -5.29
N PRO A 33 -2.83 -8.61 -4.63
CA PRO A 33 -2.85 -8.86 -3.19
C PRO A 33 -1.82 -9.93 -2.87
N VAL A 34 -0.94 -9.66 -1.90
CA VAL A 34 0.09 -10.63 -1.48
C VAL A 34 -0.63 -11.68 -0.62
N GLN A 35 -1.17 -12.70 -1.28
CA GLN A 35 -1.72 -13.87 -0.62
C GLN A 35 -0.60 -14.90 -0.47
N VAL A 36 -0.10 -15.06 0.75
CA VAL A 36 0.81 -16.15 1.08
C VAL A 36 0.00 -17.21 1.81
N GLN A 37 -0.29 -18.31 1.11
CA GLN A 37 -0.84 -19.52 1.73
C GLN A 37 0.32 -20.46 2.06
N ALA A 38 0.71 -20.47 3.33
CA ALA A 38 1.56 -21.52 3.88
C ALA A 38 0.67 -22.61 4.49
N PRO A 39 1.13 -23.87 4.59
CA PRO A 39 0.32 -24.97 5.14
C PRO A 39 -0.25 -24.73 6.55
N ALA A 40 0.36 -23.78 7.28
CA ALA A 40 -0.02 -23.42 8.63
C ALA A 40 -0.18 -21.90 8.81
N ALA A 41 -0.30 -21.11 7.75
CA ALA A 41 -0.60 -19.68 7.89
C ALA A 41 -1.21 -19.10 6.61
N SER A 42 -2.26 -18.31 6.76
CA SER A 42 -2.85 -17.48 5.70
C SER A 42 -2.53 -16.03 5.97
N VAL A 43 -2.06 -15.31 4.95
CA VAL A 43 -1.87 -13.85 5.00
C VAL A 43 -2.75 -13.23 3.93
N ASP A 44 -3.63 -12.32 4.36
CA ASP A 44 -4.47 -11.51 3.48
C ASP A 44 -4.17 -10.02 3.70
N THR A 45 -4.07 -9.25 2.62
CA THR A 45 -3.81 -7.81 2.67
C THR A 45 -4.67 -7.09 1.64
N ASP A 46 -5.61 -6.29 2.14
CA ASP A 46 -6.44 -5.41 1.35
C ASP A 46 -5.69 -4.12 1.02
N LYS A 47 -5.37 -3.94 -0.26
CA LYS A 47 -4.62 -2.76 -0.74
C LYS A 47 -5.43 -1.47 -0.75
N SER A 48 -6.76 -1.55 -0.75
CA SER A 48 -7.63 -0.36 -0.76
C SER A 48 -7.68 0.31 0.61
N THR A 49 -7.62 -0.49 1.67
CA THR A 49 -7.69 -0.03 3.07
C THR A 49 -6.35 -0.08 3.80
N GLY A 50 -5.40 -0.86 3.28
CA GLY A 50 -4.14 -1.18 3.95
C GLY A 50 -4.31 -2.16 5.12
N LYS A 51 -5.49 -2.80 5.26
CA LYS A 51 -5.75 -3.80 6.29
C LYS A 51 -5.00 -5.09 5.98
N THR A 52 -4.29 -5.64 6.96
CA THR A 52 -3.63 -6.95 6.86
C THR A 52 -4.18 -7.87 7.94
N THR A 53 -4.56 -9.09 7.56
CA THR A 53 -4.96 -10.17 8.46
C THR A 53 -4.04 -11.36 8.29
N ILE A 54 -3.57 -11.92 9.39
CA ILE A 54 -2.73 -13.12 9.41
C ILE A 54 -3.41 -14.15 10.31
N ASP A 55 -3.74 -15.29 9.73
CA ASP A 55 -4.34 -16.43 10.42
C ASP A 55 -3.34 -17.58 10.49
N ALA A 56 -2.89 -17.93 11.70
CA ALA A 56 -2.03 -19.07 11.98
C ALA A 56 -2.66 -19.94 13.10
N PRO A 57 -2.30 -21.24 13.23
CA PRO A 57 -2.90 -22.17 14.18
C PRO A 57 -2.97 -21.71 15.63
N TYR A 58 -2.07 -20.83 16.05
CA TYR A 58 -1.99 -20.33 17.44
C TYR A 58 -1.94 -18.81 17.52
N ALA A 59 -2.17 -18.10 16.42
CA ALA A 59 -2.10 -16.65 16.40
C ALA A 59 -3.01 -16.07 15.32
N HIS A 60 -3.84 -15.11 15.70
CA HIS A 60 -4.60 -14.26 14.81
C HIS A 60 -4.06 -12.83 14.94
N ILE A 61 -3.68 -12.23 13.82
CA ILE A 61 -3.13 -10.86 13.81
C ILE A 61 -3.98 -10.03 12.86
N GLU A 62 -4.49 -8.90 13.36
CA GLU A 62 -5.15 -7.88 12.54
C GLU A 62 -4.36 -6.57 12.64
N LYS A 63 -4.09 -5.97 11.49
CA LYS A 63 -3.48 -4.65 11.40
C LYS A 63 -4.32 -3.75 10.52
N ASP A 64 -4.65 -2.58 11.04
CA ASP A 64 -5.43 -1.57 10.32
C ASP A 64 -4.94 -0.15 10.66
N ASN A 65 -5.75 0.86 10.32
CA ASN A 65 -5.43 2.26 10.60
C ASN A 65 -5.51 2.63 12.09
N SER A 66 -6.12 1.80 12.94
CA SER A 66 -6.23 2.00 14.38
C SER A 66 -5.04 1.42 15.14
N GLY A 67 -4.37 0.40 14.60
CA GLY A 67 -3.22 -0.24 15.24
C GLY A 67 -2.98 -1.67 14.80
N THR A 68 -2.30 -2.44 15.66
CA THR A 68 -2.07 -3.87 15.48
C THR A 68 -2.64 -4.63 16.67
N LYS A 69 -3.48 -5.62 16.39
CA LYS A 69 -4.09 -6.53 17.36
C LYS A 69 -3.54 -7.93 17.12
N ILE A 70 -3.08 -8.57 18.19
CA ILE A 70 -2.55 -9.93 18.17
C ILE A 70 -3.30 -10.74 19.23
N GLU A 71 -3.93 -11.83 18.80
CA GLU A 71 -4.64 -12.78 19.65
C GLU A 71 -3.96 -14.15 19.54
N ALA A 72 -3.53 -14.69 20.67
CA ALA A 72 -2.95 -16.02 20.78
C ALA A 72 -3.49 -16.69 22.07
N PRO A 73 -3.41 -18.02 22.21
CA PRO A 73 -3.81 -18.69 23.44
C PRO A 73 -3.12 -18.08 24.67
N GLY A 74 -3.91 -17.52 25.59
CA GLY A 74 -3.42 -16.91 26.82
C GLY A 74 -2.79 -15.52 26.68
N VAL A 75 -2.73 -14.95 25.47
CA VAL A 75 -2.07 -13.65 25.21
C VAL A 75 -2.92 -12.80 24.27
N LYS A 76 -3.27 -11.59 24.71
CA LYS A 76 -3.91 -10.56 23.88
C LYS A 76 -3.06 -9.29 23.92
N ILE A 77 -2.60 -8.84 22.76
CA ILE A 77 -1.79 -7.63 22.62
C ILE A 77 -2.51 -6.67 21.69
N GLU A 78 -2.72 -5.44 22.16
CA GLU A 78 -3.28 -4.34 21.37
C GLU A 78 -2.27 -3.21 21.36
N VAL A 79 -1.70 -2.92 20.18
CA VAL A 79 -0.77 -1.82 19.97
C VAL A 79 -1.48 -0.74 19.16
N PRO A 80 -1.90 0.37 19.79
CA PRO A 80 -2.52 1.48 19.06
C PRO A 80 -1.51 2.14 18.14
N LYS A 81 -1.99 2.74 17.05
CA LYS A 81 -1.14 3.53 16.15
C LYS A 81 -0.58 4.73 16.91
N SER A 82 0.74 4.79 17.07
CA SER A 82 1.39 5.98 17.64
C SER A 82 1.09 7.19 16.75
N PRO A 83 0.70 8.35 17.34
CA PRO A 83 0.75 9.61 16.61
C PRO A 83 2.20 9.82 16.18
N ASN A 84 2.42 10.09 14.89
CA ASN A 84 3.75 10.44 14.41
C ASN A 84 4.22 11.70 15.18
N PRO A 85 5.48 11.76 15.67
CA PRO A 85 6.04 12.99 16.21
C PRO A 85 6.17 14.08 15.13
#